data_AF-A0A0C2X601-F1
#
_entry.id   AF-A0A0C2X601-F1
#
_cell.length_a   1.000
_cell.length_b   1.000
_cell.length_c   1.000
_cell.angle_alpha   90.00
_cell.angle_beta   90.00
_cell.angle_gamma   90.00
#
_symmetry.space_group_name_H-M   'P 1'
#
loop_
_entity.id
_entity.type
_entity.pdbx_description
1 polymer ?
#
loop_
_entity_poly.entity_id
_entity_poly.type
_entity_poly.pdbx_seq_one_letter_code
_entity_poly.pdbx_strand_id
1 'polypeptide(L)'
;MSRFAPHRPSSSNPRPSADTVCQKCLQRGHYTFNCKTTARPYATRPSRTQMLENPDKFAKIARPAVNEDLPDEFLSKKGLADKILKENALKREAEEQAAKRKLALKGAESRRVFKG
;
A
#
# COMPACT_ATOMS: atom_id res chain seq x y z
N MET A 1 1.23 -36.46 2.98
CA MET A 1 0.34 -36.03 4.09
C MET A 1 1.19 -35.26 5.09
N SER A 2 0.94 -33.96 5.30
CA SER A 2 1.83 -33.05 6.05
C SER A 2 1.69 -33.19 7.57
N ARG A 3 2.84 -33.22 8.27
CA ARG A 3 3.00 -33.50 9.72
C ARG A 3 2.82 -32.28 10.65
N PHE A 4 2.43 -31.12 10.11
CA PHE A 4 2.45 -29.84 10.85
C PHE A 4 1.07 -29.26 11.17
N ALA A 5 -0.02 -29.98 10.88
CA ALA A 5 -1.37 -29.54 11.26
C ALA A 5 -1.76 -30.15 12.62
N PRO A 6 -2.05 -29.36 13.67
CA PRO A 6 -2.50 -29.90 14.94
C PRO A 6 -3.88 -30.55 14.77
N HIS A 7 -3.94 -31.88 14.90
CA HIS A 7 -5.19 -32.63 14.98
C HIS A 7 -5.84 -32.38 16.35
N ARG A 8 -6.61 -31.30 16.47
CA ARG A 8 -7.51 -31.12 17.62
C ARG A 8 -8.63 -32.17 17.52
N PRO A 9 -8.99 -32.86 18.62
CA PRO A 9 -10.17 -33.71 18.62
C PRO A 9 -11.38 -32.81 18.33
N SER A 10 -11.97 -32.98 17.14
CA SER A 10 -13.21 -32.31 16.79
C SER A 10 -14.28 -32.81 17.75
N SER A 11 -14.88 -31.92 18.54
CA SER A 11 -16.18 -32.21 19.13
C SER A 11 -17.08 -32.67 18.00
N SER A 12 -17.69 -33.86 18.15
CA SER A 12 -18.49 -34.48 17.10
C SER A 12 -19.74 -33.67 16.75
N ASN A 13 -20.09 -32.69 17.57
CA ASN A 13 -21.22 -31.80 17.34
C ASN A 13 -20.92 -30.36 17.83
N PRO A 14 -20.17 -29.55 17.07
CA PRO A 14 -19.91 -28.16 17.45
C PRO A 14 -21.23 -27.39 17.45
N ARG A 15 -21.50 -26.66 18.54
CA ARG A 15 -22.63 -25.71 18.61
C ARG A 15 -22.19 -24.37 18.00
N PRO A 16 -22.99 -23.77 17.11
CA PRO A 16 -22.63 -22.50 16.48
C PRO A 16 -22.56 -21.40 17.54
N SER A 17 -21.50 -20.61 17.53
CA SER A 17 -21.43 -19.36 18.27
C SER A 17 -22.30 -18.29 17.62
N ALA A 18 -22.65 -17.23 18.37
CA ALA A 18 -23.36 -16.07 17.81
C ALA A 18 -22.61 -15.41 16.63
N ASP A 19 -21.29 -15.58 16.57
CA ASP A 19 -20.43 -15.07 15.49
C ASP A 19 -20.23 -16.04 14.33
N THR A 20 -20.78 -17.26 14.42
CA THR A 20 -20.69 -18.25 13.34
C THR A 20 -21.53 -17.79 12.16
N VAL A 21 -20.89 -17.41 11.06
CA VAL A 21 -21.53 -16.98 9.81
C VAL A 21 -21.65 -18.15 8.84
N CYS A 22 -22.85 -18.39 8.32
CA CYS A 22 -23.10 -19.43 7.33
C CYS A 22 -22.67 -18.99 5.93
N GLN A 23 -21.79 -19.73 5.25
CA GLN A 23 -21.37 -19.43 3.87
C GLN A 23 -22.49 -19.58 2.82
N LYS A 24 -23.59 -20.29 3.14
CA LYS A 24 -24.70 -20.50 2.20
C LYS A 24 -25.68 -19.34 2.17
N CYS A 25 -26.04 -18.79 3.33
CA CYS A 25 -27.05 -17.74 3.46
C CYS A 25 -26.53 -16.42 4.05
N LEU A 26 -25.24 -16.37 4.45
CA LEU A 26 -24.57 -15.23 5.07
C LEU A 26 -25.20 -14.74 6.38
N GLN A 27 -26.14 -15.50 6.94
CA GLN A 27 -26.72 -15.24 8.26
C GLN A 27 -25.87 -15.83 9.38
N ARG A 28 -26.01 -15.25 10.57
CA ARG A 28 -25.32 -15.71 11.79
C ARG A 28 -26.13 -16.78 12.51
N GLY A 29 -25.48 -17.57 13.37
CA GLY A 29 -26.15 -18.47 14.32
C GLY A 29 -26.30 -19.92 13.87
N HIS A 30 -25.75 -20.32 12.71
CA HIS A 30 -25.71 -21.73 12.30
C HIS A 30 -24.54 -22.05 11.36
N TYR A 31 -24.12 -23.31 11.37
CA TYR A 31 -23.17 -23.84 10.39
C TYR A 31 -23.83 -24.14 9.05
N THR A 32 -23.01 -24.20 8.01
CA THR A 32 -23.43 -24.44 6.62
C THR A 32 -24.23 -25.74 6.40
N PHE A 33 -24.00 -26.76 7.24
CA PHE A 33 -24.72 -28.04 7.18
C PHE A 33 -26.14 -27.98 7.79
N ASN A 34 -26.40 -27.04 8.70
CA ASN A 34 -27.71 -26.81 9.32
C ASN A 34 -28.54 -25.71 8.62
N CYS A 35 -28.04 -25.19 7.48
CA CYS A 35 -28.68 -24.09 6.76
C CYS A 35 -29.96 -24.54 6.08
N LYS A 36 -31.10 -24.01 6.53
CA LYS A 36 -32.43 -24.28 5.97
C LYS A 36 -32.72 -23.48 4.70
N THR A 37 -31.94 -22.43 4.42
CA THR A 37 -32.11 -21.60 3.23
C THR A 37 -31.68 -22.39 1.99
N THR A 38 -32.62 -22.58 1.05
CA THR A 38 -32.39 -23.25 -0.24
C THR A 38 -31.82 -22.31 -1.30
N ALA A 39 -32.12 -21.01 -1.21
CA ALA A 39 -31.59 -19.98 -2.09
C ALA A 39 -30.26 -19.42 -1.55
N ARG A 40 -29.20 -19.52 -2.35
CA ARG A 40 -27.95 -18.81 -2.08
C ARG A 40 -28.21 -17.32 -2.34
N PRO A 41 -27.84 -16.39 -1.44
CA PRO A 41 -27.96 -14.95 -1.65
C PRO A 41 -26.87 -14.53 -2.63
N TYR A 42 -27.00 -15.01 -3.86
CA TYR A 42 -26.27 -14.47 -4.99
C TYR A 42 -27.01 -13.22 -5.41
N ALA A 43 -26.66 -12.10 -4.78
CA ALA A 43 -26.71 -10.86 -5.51
C ALA A 43 -25.79 -11.05 -6.72
N THR A 44 -26.30 -10.81 -7.92
CA THR A 44 -25.49 -10.83 -9.13
C THR A 44 -24.30 -9.89 -8.91
N ARG A 45 -23.08 -10.42 -9.02
CA ARG A 45 -21.90 -9.55 -9.01
C ARG A 45 -22.04 -8.63 -10.23
N PRO A 46 -22.03 -7.30 -10.06
CA PRO A 46 -22.12 -6.41 -11.19
C PRO A 46 -20.93 -6.67 -12.12
N SER A 47 -21.19 -6.70 -13.43
CA SER A 47 -20.12 -6.85 -14.41
C SER A 47 -19.15 -5.68 -14.32
N ARG A 48 -17.90 -5.86 -14.78
CA ARG A 48 -16.92 -4.77 -14.81
C ARG A 48 -17.43 -3.54 -15.56
N THR A 49 -18.27 -3.73 -16.59
CA THR A 49 -18.92 -2.63 -17.31
C THR A 49 -19.97 -1.92 -16.46
N GLN A 50 -20.87 -2.66 -15.80
CA GLN A 50 -21.86 -2.12 -14.85
C GLN A 50 -21.20 -1.37 -13.68
N MET A 51 -20.00 -1.80 -13.29
CA MET A 51 -19.20 -1.09 -12.30
C MET A 51 -18.71 0.27 -12.85
N LEU A 52 -18.14 0.29 -14.04
CA LEU A 52 -17.57 1.51 -14.63
C LEU A 52 -18.62 2.56 -15.04
N GLU A 53 -19.87 2.15 -15.28
CA GLU A 53 -20.98 3.05 -15.61
C GLU A 53 -21.40 3.99 -14.46
N ASN A 54 -21.05 3.68 -13.20
CA ASN A 54 -21.38 4.51 -12.04
C ASN A 54 -20.13 4.95 -11.26
N PRO A 55 -19.27 5.81 -11.84
CA PRO A 55 -17.99 6.18 -11.23
C PRO A 55 -18.11 6.79 -9.83
N ASP A 56 -19.22 7.47 -9.53
CA ASP A 56 -19.44 8.14 -8.23
C ASP A 56 -19.63 7.16 -7.05
N LYS A 57 -20.11 5.94 -7.32
CA LYS A 57 -20.29 4.90 -6.29
C LYS A 57 -18.97 4.17 -6.03
N PHE A 58 -18.15 4.00 -7.07
CA PHE A 58 -16.79 3.46 -6.93
C PHE A 58 -15.85 4.46 -6.29
N ALA A 59 -15.99 5.76 -6.54
CA ALA A 59 -15.20 6.78 -5.86
C ALA A 59 -15.40 6.75 -4.33
N LYS A 60 -16.58 6.38 -3.84
CA LYS A 60 -16.87 6.27 -2.40
C LYS A 60 -16.33 4.97 -1.77
N ILE A 61 -16.28 3.87 -2.53
CA ILE A 61 -15.80 2.56 -2.06
C ILE A 61 -14.29 2.40 -2.23
N ALA A 62 -13.73 2.95 -3.33
CA ALA A 62 -12.30 2.93 -3.66
C ALA A 62 -11.51 4.06 -3.01
N ARG A 63 -12.18 5.01 -2.33
CA ARG A 63 -11.57 5.93 -1.38
C ARG A 63 -11.91 5.50 0.05
N PRO A 64 -11.40 4.37 0.58
CA PRO A 64 -11.17 4.35 2.02
C PRO A 64 -10.27 5.55 2.32
N ALA A 65 -10.52 6.24 3.42
CA ALA A 65 -9.90 7.50 3.84
C ALA A 65 -8.36 7.41 4.02
N VAL A 66 -7.64 7.24 2.90
CA VAL A 66 -6.17 7.22 2.80
C VAL A 66 -5.71 8.42 1.96
N ASN A 67 -6.45 9.53 2.05
CA ASN A 67 -6.02 10.82 1.48
C ASN A 67 -5.72 11.84 2.59
N GLU A 68 -5.80 11.46 3.86
CA GLU A 68 -5.57 12.38 4.99
C GLU A 68 -4.08 12.60 5.29
N ASP A 69 -3.17 11.78 4.73
CA ASP A 69 -1.71 11.93 4.88
C ASP A 69 -0.97 12.03 3.54
N LEU A 70 -1.58 12.61 2.51
CA LEU A 70 -0.83 13.03 1.32
C LEU A 70 -0.34 14.46 1.55
N PRO A 71 0.98 14.70 1.78
CA PRO A 71 1.47 16.05 1.98
C PRO A 71 1.14 16.90 0.75
N ASP A 72 0.85 18.19 0.97
CA ASP A 72 0.39 19.15 -0.05
C ASP A 72 1.27 19.22 -1.31
N GLU A 73 2.53 18.81 -1.19
CA GLU A 73 3.48 18.57 -2.28
C GLU A 73 2.92 17.62 -3.37
N PHE A 74 2.09 16.62 -3.05
CA PHE A 74 1.54 15.66 -4.02
C PHE A 74 0.18 16.08 -4.61
N LEU A 75 -0.48 17.06 -4.01
CA LEU A 75 -1.76 17.60 -4.48
C LEU A 75 -1.57 18.55 -5.67
N SER A 76 -0.45 19.29 -5.71
CA SER A 76 -0.08 20.17 -6.82
C SER A 76 0.90 19.52 -7.79
N LYS A 77 0.42 18.63 -8.66
CA LYS A 77 1.26 17.91 -9.64
C LYS A 77 1.82 18.79 -10.78
N LYS A 78 1.40 20.06 -10.89
CA LYS A 78 1.85 20.96 -11.96
C LYS A 78 3.19 21.57 -11.58
N GLY A 79 4.24 21.30 -12.37
CA GLY A 79 5.55 21.95 -12.22
C GLY A 79 6.49 21.36 -11.15
N LEU A 80 6.14 20.24 -10.51
CA LEU A 80 7.04 19.55 -9.57
C LEU A 80 8.28 19.00 -10.27
N ALA A 81 8.12 18.48 -11.49
CA ALA A 81 9.22 17.97 -12.29
C ALA A 81 10.31 19.04 -12.52
N ASP A 82 9.91 20.27 -12.85
CA ASP A 82 10.83 21.37 -13.08
C ASP A 82 11.56 21.81 -11.80
N LYS A 83 10.88 21.74 -10.64
CA LYS A 83 11.50 22.02 -9.34
C LYS A 83 12.56 20.97 -9.00
N ILE A 84 12.24 19.69 -9.16
CA ILE A 84 13.15 18.58 -8.88
C ILE A 84 14.40 18.65 -9.78
N LEU A 85 14.22 18.95 -11.07
CA LEU A 85 15.35 19.08 -12.01
C LEU A 85 16.26 20.25 -11.63
N LYS A 86 15.70 21.40 -11.23
CA LYS A 86 16.47 22.56 -10.77
C LYS A 86 17.24 22.27 -9.49
N GLU A 87 16.60 21.66 -8.49
CA GLU A 87 17.27 21.30 -7.23
C GLU A 87 18.42 20.32 -7.45
N ASN A 88 18.25 19.33 -8.32
CA ASN A 88 19.30 18.35 -8.62
C ASN A 88 20.46 18.97 -9.40
N ALA A 89 20.20 19.92 -10.31
CA ALA A 89 21.26 20.66 -11.00
C ALA A 89 22.10 21.48 -10.02
N LEU A 90 21.46 22.23 -9.11
CA LEU A 90 22.15 23.02 -8.09
C LEU A 90 22.97 22.17 -7.13
N LYS A 91 22.46 21.00 -6.74
CA LYS A 91 23.20 20.04 -5.91
C LYS A 91 24.48 19.54 -6.60
N ARG A 92 24.40 19.21 -7.90
CA ARG A 92 25.57 18.78 -8.68
C ARG A 92 26.62 19.89 -8.78
N GLU A 93 26.21 21.13 -9.06
CA GLU A 93 27.12 22.27 -9.11
C GLU A 93 27.80 22.53 -7.76
N ALA A 94 27.06 22.42 -6.66
CA ALA A 94 27.60 22.57 -5.32
C ALA A 94 28.62 21.46 -4.98
N GLU A 95 28.33 20.21 -5.35
CA GLU A 95 29.25 19.07 -5.17
C GLU A 95 30.52 19.23 -6.01
N GLU A 96 30.42 19.69 -7.26
CA GLU A 96 31.57 19.98 -8.11
C GLU A 96 32.45 21.10 -7.54
N GLN A 97 31.83 22.18 -7.04
CA GLN A 97 32.55 23.27 -6.39
C GLN A 97 33.24 22.79 -5.10
N ALA A 98 32.57 21.95 -4.31
CA ALA A 98 33.16 21.36 -3.11
C ALA A 98 34.34 20.42 -3.45
N ALA A 99 34.22 19.62 -4.52
CA ALA A 99 35.30 18.76 -5.00
C ALA A 99 36.52 19.56 -5.48
N LYS A 100 36.30 20.63 -6.27
CA LYS A 100 37.36 21.55 -6.71
C LYS A 100 38.06 22.22 -5.53
N ARG A 101 37.30 22.68 -4.52
CA ARG A 101 37.86 23.25 -3.28
C ARG A 101 38.71 22.25 -2.51
N LYS A 102 38.25 20.99 -2.37
CA LYS A 102 39.02 19.91 -1.70
C LYS A 102 40.33 19.59 -2.45
N LEU A 103 40.30 19.56 -3.78
CA LEU A 103 41.49 19.35 -4.60
C LEU A 103 42.50 20.51 -4.46
N ALA A 104 42.01 21.75 -4.43
CA ALA A 104 42.85 22.93 -4.22
C ALA A 104 43.51 22.93 -2.83
N LEU A 105 42.76 22.54 -1.78
CA LEU A 105 43.29 22.39 -0.43
C LEU A 105 44.38 21.32 -0.35
N LYS A 106 44.15 20.12 -0.92
CA LYS A 106 45.16 19.06 -0.98
C LYS A 106 46.41 19.46 -1.77
N GLY A 107 46.24 20.20 -2.86
CA GLY A 107 47.36 20.74 -3.64
C GLY A 107 48.16 21.81 -2.91
N ALA A 108 47.53 22.62 -2.06
CA ALA A 108 48.21 23.61 -1.21
C ALA A 108 48.93 22.96 -0.02
N GLU A 109 48.40 21.85 0.48
CA GLU A 109 48.99 21.05 1.56
C GLU A 109 50.25 20.31 1.07
N SER A 110 50.18 19.63 -0.08
CA SER A 110 51.35 18.95 -0.66
C SER A 110 52.48 19.91 -1.04
N ARG A 111 52.14 21.12 -1.54
CA ARG A 111 53.12 22.17 -1.85
C ARG A 111 53.78 22.77 -0.61
N ARG A 112 53.12 22.72 0.55
CA ARG A 112 53.69 23.12 1.85
C ARG A 112 54.66 22.08 2.39
N VAL A 113 54.34 20.79 2.24
CA VAL A 113 55.20 19.68 2.69
C VAL A 113 56.52 19.60 1.89
N PHE A 114 56.52 19.95 0.61
CA PHE A 114 57.74 19.89 -0.23
C PHE A 114 58.73 21.05 -0.03
N LYS A 115 58.36 22.08 0.75
CA LYS A 115 59.13 23.33 0.88
C LYS A 115 59.73 23.54 2.28
N GLY A 116 59.62 22.54 3.16
CA GLY A 116 60.34 22.43 4.44
C GLY A 116 61.29 21.26 4.39
#